data_AF-A0A6D0FBT1-F1
#
_entry.id   AF-A0A6D0FBT1-F1
#
_cell.length_a   1.000
_cell.length_b   1.000
_cell.length_c   1.000
_cell.angle_alpha   90.00
_cell.angle_beta   90.00
_cell.angle_gamma   90.00
#
_symmetry.space_group_name_H-M   'P 1'
#
loop_
_entity.id
_entity.type
_entity.pdbx_description
1 polymer ?
#
loop_
_entity_poly.entity_id
_entity_poly.type
_entity_poly.pdbx_seq_one_letter_code
_entity_poly.pdbx_strand_id
1 'polypeptide(L)' 'KVIITEGAFEGFQAIFTEPDGEARSMLLLNLINKEIKHSVKNTEFRKL' A
#
# COMPACT_ATOMS: atom_id res chain seq x y z
N LYS A 1 -0.84 8.95 -4.07
CA LYS A 1 -1.16 8.44 -2.71
C LYS A 1 -2.32 7.46 -2.84
N VAL A 2 -2.36 6.41 -2.03
CA VAL A 2 -3.41 5.38 -2.06
C VAL A 2 -3.93 5.13 -0.65
N ILE A 3 -5.16 4.63 -0.57
CA ILE A 3 -5.77 4.15 0.67
C ILE A 3 -5.93 2.64 0.55
N ILE A 4 -5.45 1.91 1.55
CA ILE A 4 -5.66 0.46 1.66
C ILE A 4 -7.10 0.25 2.13
N THR A 5 -7.85 -0.59 1.43
CA THR A 5 -9.28 -0.84 1.69
C THR A 5 -9.54 -2.23 2.24
N GLU A 6 -8.51 -3.07 2.36
CA GLU A 6 -8.64 -4.45 2.84
C GLU A 6 -7.45 -4.88 3.71
N GLY A 7 -7.68 -5.83 4.62
CA GLY A 7 -6.65 -6.47 5.44
C GLY A 7 -6.22 -5.69 6.68
N ALA A 8 -5.09 -6.08 7.29
CA ALA A 8 -4.62 -5.54 8.57
C ALA A 8 -4.23 -4.05 8.55
N PHE A 9 -4.16 -3.46 7.35
CA PHE A 9 -3.80 -2.06 7.13
C PHE A 9 -4.94 -1.27 6.49
N GLU A 10 -6.17 -1.76 6.52
CA GLU A 10 -7.36 -1.04 6.06
C GLU A 10 -7.45 0.35 6.72
N GLY A 11 -7.74 1.38 5.92
CA GLY A 11 -7.84 2.77 6.36
C GLY A 11 -6.51 3.52 6.42
N PHE A 12 -5.37 2.84 6.26
CA PHE A 12 -4.07 3.52 6.21
C PHE A 12 -3.79 4.14 4.84
N GLN A 13 -3.15 5.32 4.88
CA GLN A 13 -2.61 5.98 3.70
C GLN A 13 -1.21 5.48 3.40
N ALA A 14 -0.97 5.19 2.12
CA ALA A 14 0.33 4.75 1.65
C ALA A 14 0.75 5.48 0.36
N ILE A 15 2.05 5.44 0.08
CA ILE A 15 2.61 5.89 -1.19
C ILE A 15 2.79 4.66 -2.08
N PHE A 16 2.12 4.68 -3.23
CA PHE A 16 2.33 3.70 -4.28
C PHE A 16 3.68 3.96 -4.94
N THR A 17 4.56 2.95 -4.98
CA THR A 17 5.89 3.09 -5.59
C THR A 17 5.96 2.45 -6.97
N GLU A 18 5.59 1.17 -7.15
CA GLU A 18 5.62 0.49 -8.46
C GLU A 18 4.98 -0.91 -8.38
N PRO A 19 4.45 -1.46 -9.50
CA PRO A 19 4.05 -2.86 -9.60
C PRO A 19 5.27 -3.76 -9.82
N ASP A 20 5.44 -4.85 -9.05
CA ASP A 20 6.64 -5.72 -9.13
C ASP A 20 6.69 -6.63 -10.37
N GLY A 21 5.73 -6.48 -11.29
CA GLY A 21 5.59 -7.30 -12.50
C GLY A 21 4.60 -8.46 -12.35
N GLU A 22 4.31 -8.94 -11.13
CA GLU A 22 3.45 -10.12 -10.88
C GLU A 22 2.05 -9.81 -10.29
N ALA A 23 1.45 -8.69 -10.68
CA ALA A 23 0.13 -8.21 -10.19
C ALA A 23 0.09 -7.77 -8.71
N ARG A 24 1.25 -7.53 -8.10
CA ARG A 24 1.38 -6.94 -6.76
C ARG A 24 2.04 -5.57 -6.83
N SER A 25 1.59 -4.64 -5.98
CA SER A 25 2.16 -3.30 -5.89
C SER A 25 2.84 -3.08 -4.56
N MET A 26 3.98 -2.39 -4.60
CA MET A 26 4.65 -1.96 -3.39
C MET A 26 4.03 -0.67 -2.86
N LEU A 27 3.66 -0.72 -1.58
CA LEU A 27 3.14 0.40 -0.81
C LEU A 27 4.13 0.75 0.30
N LEU A 28 4.46 2.04 0.40
CA LEU A 28 5.20 2.58 1.52
C LEU A 28 4.20 3.11 2.56
N LEU A 29 4.14 2.43 3.70
CA LEU A 29 3.38 2.86 4.86
C LEU A 29 4.27 3.70 5.77
N ASN A 30 3.79 4.87 6.18
CA ASN A 30 4.45 5.70 7.19
C ASN A 30 3.69 5.55 8.51
N LEU A 31 4.17 4.64 9.36
CA LEU A 31 3.60 4.34 10.67
C LEU A 31 4.46 5.03 11.72
N ILE A 32 3.95 6.09 12.37
CA ILE A 32 4.57 6.87 13.47
C ILE A 32 6.06 6.53 13.69
N ASN A 33 6.94 7.26 12.99
CA ASN A 33 8.41 7.15 12.97
C ASN A 33 9.02 5.89 12.31
N LYS A 34 8.25 5.07 11.60
CA LYS A 34 8.75 3.91 10.87
C LYS A 34 8.14 3.82 9.48
N GLU A 35 9.00 3.84 8.47
CA GLU A 35 8.63 3.58 7.09
C GLU A 35 8.74 2.09 6.79
N ILE A 36 7.63 1.47 6.41
CA ILE A 36 7.57 0.04 6.08
C ILE A 36 7.15 -0.10 4.62
N LYS A 37 7.95 -0.84 3.84
CA LYS A 37 7.59 -1.27 2.48
C LYS A 37 6.81 -2.57 2.57
N HIS A 38 5.58 -2.58 2.08
CA HIS A 38 4.74 -3.77 2.05
C HIS A 38 4.19 -4.01 0.64
N SER A 39 4.12 -5.27 0.22
CA SER A 39 3.52 -5.65 -1.06
C SER A 39 2.04 -5.92 -0.83
N VAL A 40 1.18 -5.20 -1.55
CA VAL A 40 -0.29 -5.26 -1.43
C VAL A 40 -0.86 -5.55 -2.82
N LYS A 41 -1.92 -6.36 -2.89
CA LYS A 41 -2.53 -6.65 -4.20
C LYS A 41 -3.18 -5.39 -4.77
N ASN A 42 -3.23 -5.30 -6.10
CA ASN A 42 -3.84 -4.15 -6.78
C ASN A 42 -5.33 -3.97 -6.50
N THR A 43 -6.00 -5.01 -6.01
CA THR A 43 -7.42 -4.99 -5.62
C THR A 43 -7.64 -4.48 -4.19
N GLU A 44 -6.60 -4.46 -3.36
CA GLU A 44 -6.70 -4.20 -1.91
C GLU A 44 -6.46 -2.71 -1.56
N PHE A 45 -6.23 -1.85 -2.56
CA PHE A 45 -6.07 -0.41 -2.37
C PHE A 45 -6.72 0.40 -3.49
N ARG A 46 -7.08 1.65 -3.17
CA ARG A 46 -7.65 2.60 -4.12
C ARG A 46 -6.76 3.84 -4.25
N LYS A 47 -6.51 4.26 -5.49
CA LYS A 47 -5.88 5.56 -5.78
C LYS A 47 -6.88 6.68 -5.43
N LEU A 48 -6.40 7.68 -4.70
CA LEU A 48 -7.11 8.96 -4.52
C LEU A 48 -7.07 9.77 -5.81
#